data_AF-A0A2V8M0M2-F1
#
_entry.id   AF-A0A2V8M0M2-F1
#
_cell.length_a   1.000
_cell.length_b   1.000
_cell.length_c   1.000
_cell.angle_alpha   90.00
_cell.angle_beta   90.00
_cell.angle_gamma   90.00
#
_symmetry.space_group_name_H-M   'P 1'
#
loop_
_entity.id
_entity.type
_entity.pdbx_description
1 polymer ?
#
loop_
_entity_poly.entity_id
_entity_poly.type
_entity_poly.pdbx_seq_one_letter_code
_entity_poly.pdbx_strand_id
1 'polypeptide(L)'
;IKKPKKNEMERVADIQMQLRKTDPKKAKYDVVIQVDDSKLEKKDRTANEPVQFLVGRDKLRYEIVVNYVDKDRIRGYLSAPKDKVLAAERPAFRPE
;
A
#
# COMPACT_ATOMS: atom_id res chain seq x y z
N ILE A 1 9.89 -0.06 -20.53
CA ILE A 1 9.01 -0.17 -19.33
C ILE A 1 7.72 0.58 -19.65
N LYS A 2 6.60 -0.16 -19.84
CA LYS A 2 5.29 0.41 -20.19
C LYS A 2 4.87 1.40 -19.09
N LYS A 3 4.43 2.61 -19.47
CA LYS A 3 3.88 3.56 -18.50
C LYS A 3 2.51 3.03 -18.03
N PRO A 4 2.28 2.87 -16.72
CA PRO A 4 0.94 2.69 -16.16
C PRO A 4 0.03 3.80 -16.67
N LYS A 5 -1.14 3.48 -17.21
CA LYS A 5 -2.14 4.51 -17.48
C LYS A 5 -2.75 4.94 -16.15
N LYS A 6 -2.94 6.24 -15.97
CA LYS A 6 -3.67 6.80 -14.83
C LYS A 6 -5.02 6.08 -14.68
N ASN A 7 -5.39 5.68 -13.47
CA ASN A 7 -6.60 4.93 -13.13
C ASN A 7 -6.63 3.45 -13.54
N GLU A 8 -5.52 2.81 -13.87
CA GLU A 8 -5.46 1.35 -13.99
C GLU A 8 -5.08 0.70 -12.64
N MET A 9 -5.64 -0.48 -12.34
CA MET A 9 -5.23 -1.27 -11.18
C MET A 9 -3.96 -2.04 -11.58
N GLU A 10 -2.86 -1.76 -10.89
CA GLU A 10 -1.61 -2.47 -11.06
C GLU A 10 -1.40 -3.48 -9.94
N ARG A 11 -0.99 -4.70 -10.30
CA ARG A 11 -0.67 -5.73 -9.33
C ARG A 11 0.74 -5.49 -8.79
N VAL A 12 0.85 -5.35 -7.46
CA VAL A 12 2.12 -5.23 -6.74
C VAL A 12 2.18 -6.38 -5.76
N ALA A 13 3.00 -7.39 -6.04
CA ALA A 13 3.04 -8.65 -5.29
C ALA A 13 1.64 -9.34 -5.19
N ASP A 14 1.10 -9.47 -3.99
CA ASP A 14 -0.20 -10.07 -3.66
C ASP A 14 -1.32 -9.05 -3.47
N ILE A 15 -1.07 -7.76 -3.71
CA ILE A 15 -2.09 -6.70 -3.68
C ILE A 15 -2.28 -6.04 -5.05
N GLN A 16 -3.38 -5.31 -5.21
CA GLN A 16 -3.60 -4.44 -6.35
C GLN A 16 -3.66 -2.97 -5.90
N MET A 17 -3.10 -2.08 -6.71
CA MET A 17 -3.03 -0.64 -6.41
C MET A 17 -3.45 0.18 -7.61
N GLN A 18 -4.23 1.22 -7.39
CA GLN A 18 -4.62 2.18 -8.42
C GLN A 18 -4.33 3.60 -7.95
N LEU A 19 -3.53 4.30 -8.74
CA LEU A 19 -3.29 5.73 -8.55
C LEU A 19 -4.50 6.54 -9.02
N ARG A 20 -5.09 7.33 -8.13
CA ARG A 20 -6.28 8.15 -8.41
C ARG A 20 -5.89 9.61 -8.68
N LYS A 21 -5.01 10.15 -7.85
CA LYS A 21 -4.59 11.55 -7.91
C LYS A 21 -3.13 11.69 -7.51
N THR A 22 -2.48 12.69 -8.08
CA THR A 22 -1.14 13.13 -7.74
C THR A 22 -1.11 14.65 -7.68
N ASP A 23 -0.36 15.17 -6.73
CA ASP A 23 0.05 16.57 -6.64
C ASP A 23 1.57 16.59 -6.46
N PRO A 24 2.34 16.60 -7.57
CA PRO A 24 3.81 16.62 -7.50
C PRO A 24 4.37 17.83 -6.77
N LYS A 25 3.68 18.98 -6.81
CA LYS A 25 4.15 20.21 -6.17
C LYS A 25 4.08 20.11 -4.65
N LYS A 26 3.10 19.36 -4.13
CA LYS A 26 2.93 19.11 -2.69
C LYS A 26 3.46 17.74 -2.25
N ALA A 27 4.04 16.98 -3.17
CA ALA A 27 4.43 15.58 -2.97
C ALA A 27 3.28 14.73 -2.37
N LYS A 28 2.04 14.97 -2.82
CA LYS A 28 0.86 14.26 -2.32
C LYS A 28 0.24 13.33 -3.35
N TYR A 29 -0.41 12.26 -2.89
CA TYR A 29 -1.08 11.31 -3.77
C TYR A 29 -2.31 10.68 -3.11
N ASP A 30 -3.23 10.23 -3.96
CA ASP A 30 -4.39 9.44 -3.60
C ASP A 30 -4.26 8.07 -4.28
N VAL A 31 -4.39 7.00 -3.50
CA VAL A 31 -4.28 5.63 -3.98
C VAL A 31 -5.43 4.79 -3.44
N VAL A 32 -5.90 3.88 -4.27
CA VAL A 32 -6.79 2.78 -3.88
C VAL A 32 -5.94 1.53 -3.80
N ILE A 33 -6.03 0.81 -2.70
CA ILE A 33 -5.37 -0.48 -2.49
C ILE A 33 -6.48 -1.52 -2.36
N GLN A 34 -6.41 -2.56 -3.17
CA GLN A 34 -7.30 -3.72 -3.07
C GLN A 34 -6.52 -4.91 -2.55
N VAL A 35 -7.05 -5.49 -1.49
CA VAL A 35 -6.44 -6.55 -0.70
C VAL A 35 -7.53 -7.57 -0.41
N ASP A 36 -7.37 -8.80 -0.91
CA ASP A 36 -8.42 -9.82 -0.87
C ASP A 36 -9.75 -9.23 -1.41
N ASP A 37 -10.81 -9.26 -0.60
CA ASP A 37 -12.13 -8.67 -0.91
C ASP A 37 -12.30 -7.23 -0.38
N SER A 38 -11.26 -6.67 0.25
CA SER A 38 -11.29 -5.33 0.85
C SER A 38 -10.70 -4.27 -0.07
N LYS A 39 -11.33 -3.10 -0.08
CA LYS A 39 -10.86 -1.90 -0.80
C LYS A 39 -10.54 -0.80 0.19
N LEU A 40 -9.28 -0.38 0.21
CA LEU A 40 -8.75 0.67 1.07
C LEU A 40 -8.47 1.91 0.23
N GLU A 41 -9.17 3.00 0.50
CA GLU A 41 -8.89 4.30 -0.14
C GLU A 41 -8.02 5.15 0.78
N LYS A 42 -6.85 5.55 0.30
CA LYS A 42 -5.91 6.41 1.02
C LYS A 42 -5.80 7.72 0.24
N LYS A 43 -6.37 8.78 0.82
CA LYS A 43 -6.37 10.14 0.26
C LYS A 43 -5.37 11.02 0.99
N ASP A 44 -4.91 12.04 0.27
CA ASP A 44 -4.04 13.14 0.73
C ASP A 44 -2.77 12.65 1.42
N ARG A 45 -2.17 11.55 0.94
CA ARG A 45 -0.96 10.97 1.52
C ARG A 45 0.28 11.70 1.05
N THR A 46 1.20 11.96 1.95
CA THR A 46 2.48 12.62 1.65
C THR A 46 3.52 11.58 1.25
N ALA A 47 4.40 11.93 0.32
CA ALA A 47 5.59 11.14 0.03
C ALA A 47 6.48 10.99 1.28
N ASN A 48 7.24 9.90 1.32
CA ASN A 48 8.13 9.48 2.40
C ASN A 48 7.42 9.14 3.72
N GLU A 49 6.09 9.00 3.71
CA GLU A 49 5.33 8.50 4.85
C GLU A 49 4.96 7.02 4.64
N PRO A 50 5.16 6.16 5.66
CA PRO A 50 4.71 4.77 5.59
C PRO A 50 3.19 4.69 5.70
N VAL A 51 2.56 4.07 4.71
CA VAL A 51 1.14 3.76 4.72
C VAL A 51 0.97 2.29 5.08
N GLN A 52 0.61 2.04 6.34
CA GLN A 52 0.38 0.69 6.86
C GLN A 52 -1.05 0.20 6.58
N PHE A 53 -1.17 -1.08 6.26
CA PHE A 53 -2.45 -1.78 6.10
C PHE A 53 -2.28 -3.28 6.33
N LEU A 54 -3.39 -3.97 6.55
CA LEU A 54 -3.41 -5.40 6.85
C LEU A 54 -3.79 -6.19 5.61
N VAL A 55 -3.13 -7.33 5.40
CA VAL A 55 -3.31 -8.22 4.24
C VAL A 55 -3.57 -9.64 4.70
N GLY A 56 -4.54 -10.32 4.06
CA GLY A 56 -4.83 -11.72 4.30
C GLY A 56 -5.62 -11.98 5.58
N ARG A 57 -6.00 -13.26 5.76
CA ARG A 57 -6.66 -13.76 6.97
C ARG A 57 -5.81 -13.57 8.23
N ASP A 58 -4.50 -13.70 8.07
CA ASP A 58 -3.53 -13.56 9.16
C ASP A 58 -3.26 -12.09 9.53
N LYS A 59 -3.91 -11.11 8.88
CA LYS A 59 -3.74 -9.68 9.15
C LYS A 59 -2.27 -9.26 9.17
N LEU A 60 -1.55 -9.63 8.12
CA LEU A 60 -0.14 -9.28 7.99
C LEU A 60 0.01 -7.78 7.77
N ARG A 61 0.89 -7.13 8.54
CA ARG A 61 1.15 -5.70 8.39
C ARG A 61 2.05 -5.45 7.19
N TYR A 62 1.47 -4.85 6.16
CA TYR A 62 2.17 -4.39 4.96
C TYR A 62 2.32 -2.88 5.02
N GLU A 63 3.37 -2.37 4.39
CA GLU A 63 3.65 -0.94 4.35
C GLU A 63 4.03 -0.50 2.95
N ILE A 64 3.40 0.54 2.44
CA ILE A 64 3.82 1.20 1.21
C ILE A 64 4.52 2.51 1.58
N VAL A 65 5.69 2.74 0.99
CA VAL A 65 6.37 4.03 1.06
C VAL A 65 6.54 4.56 -0.35
N VAL A 66 5.97 5.73 -0.62
CA VAL A 66 6.12 6.44 -1.89
C VAL A 66 7.18 7.51 -1.74
N ASN A 67 8.29 7.40 -2.45
CA ASN A 67 9.40 8.36 -2.37
C ASN A 67 9.27 9.48 -3.41
N TYR A 68 8.66 9.18 -4.56
CA TYR A 68 8.50 10.16 -5.65
C TYR A 68 7.06 10.19 -6.16
N VAL A 69 6.53 11.41 -6.29
CA VAL A 69 5.22 11.68 -6.89
C VAL A 69 5.44 12.47 -8.17
N ASP A 70 5.16 11.85 -9.31
CA ASP A 70 5.18 12.49 -10.62
C ASP A 70 3.73 12.81 -11.08
N LYS A 71 3.58 13.49 -12.21
CA LYS A 71 2.27 13.94 -12.73
C LYS A 71 1.26 12.81 -12.92
N ASP A 72 1.70 11.62 -13.31
CA ASP A 72 0.87 10.49 -13.68
C ASP A 72 1.31 9.16 -13.06
N ARG A 73 2.32 9.17 -12.19
CA ARG A 73 2.87 7.97 -11.56
C ARG A 73 3.45 8.28 -10.18
N ILE A 74 3.57 7.24 -9.36
CA ILE A 74 4.28 7.25 -8.09
C ILE A 74 5.38 6.20 -8.11
N ARG A 75 6.47 6.42 -7.39
CA ARG A 75 7.57 5.45 -7.24
C ARG A 75 7.88 5.26 -5.76
N GLY A 76 8.07 4.00 -5.38
CA GLY A 76 8.16 3.62 -3.98
C GLY A 76 8.47 2.14 -3.83
N TYR A 77 8.29 1.63 -2.63
CA TYR A 77 8.44 0.22 -2.31
C TYR A 77 7.28 -0.26 -1.44
N LEU A 78 7.03 -1.57 -1.51
CA LEU A 78 6.12 -2.30 -0.65
C LEU A 78 6.96 -3.18 0.28
N SER A 79 6.84 -2.96 1.58
CA SER A 79 7.40 -3.82 2.62
C SER A 79 6.35 -4.84 3.04
N ALA A 80 6.71 -6.11 2.94
CA ALA A 80 5.93 -7.24 3.44
C ALA A 80 6.78 -8.02 4.45
N PRO A 81 6.17 -8.60 5.50
CA PRO A 81 6.90 -9.39 6.48
C PRO A 81 7.51 -10.63 5.82
N LYS A 82 8.78 -10.93 6.15
CA LYS A 82 9.46 -12.16 5.69
C LYS A 82 8.75 -13.40 6.21
N ASP A 83 8.44 -13.43 7.50
CA ASP A 83 7.81 -14.56 8.16
C ASP A 83 6.31 -14.30 8.35
N LYS A 84 5.52 -14.68 7.34
CA LYS A 84 4.05 -14.53 7.37
C LYS A 84 3.39 -15.23 8.57
N VAL A 85 4.00 -16.29 9.10
CA VAL A 85 3.51 -17.03 10.29
C VAL A 85 3.76 -16.30 11.61
N LEU A 86 4.79 -15.46 11.69
CA LEU A 86 5.14 -14.71 12.91
C LEU A 86 4.57 -13.29 12.93
N ALA A 87 4.33 -12.71 11.75
CA ALA A 87 3.90 -11.32 11.57
C ALA A 87 2.38 -11.11 11.60
N ALA A 88 1.59 -12.18 11.70
CA ALA A 88 0.20 -12.06 12.12
C ALA A 88 0.18 -11.36 13.48
N GLU A 89 -0.58 -10.26 13.63
CA GLU A 89 -0.78 -9.66 14.96
C GLU A 89 -1.40 -10.73 15.86
N ARG A 90 -0.57 -11.41 16.65
CA ARG A 90 -1.02 -12.34 17.68
C ARG A 90 -1.69 -11.50 18.76
N PRO A 91 -3.02 -11.56 19.01
CA PRO A 91 -3.42 -11.54 20.39
C PRO A 91 -2.89 -12.86 20.93
N ALA A 92 -1.67 -12.84 21.46
CA ALA A 92 -1.21 -13.92 22.31
C ALA A 92 -2.24 -13.97 23.45
N PHE A 93 -3.15 -14.92 23.37
CA PHE A 93 -3.99 -15.30 24.50
C PHE A 93 -3.01 -15.47 25.66
N ARG A 94 -3.05 -14.56 26.64
CA ARG A 94 -2.33 -14.68 27.89
C ARG A 94 -3.27 -15.48 28.80
N PRO A 95 -3.08 -16.80 28.97
CA PRO A 95 -3.58 -17.42 30.18
C PRO A 95 -2.74 -16.86 31.34
N GLU A 96 -3.42 -16.25 32.31
CA GLU A 96 -2.88 -16.16 33.67
C GLU A 96 -2.89 -17.55 34.33
#